data_AF-A0A1H8ZV77-F1
#
_entry.id   AF-A0A1H8ZV77-F1
#
_cell.length_a   1.000
_cell.length_b   1.000
_cell.length_c   1.000
_cell.angle_alpha   90.00
_cell.angle_beta   90.00
_cell.angle_gamma   90.00
#
_symmetry.space_group_name_H-M   'P 1'
#
loop_
_entity.id
_entity.type
_entity.pdbx_description
1 polymer ?
#
loop_
_entity_poly.entity_id
_entity_poly.type
_entity_poly.pdbx_seq_one_letter_code
_entity_poly.pdbx_strand_id
1 'polypeptide(L)'
;MIKFNIKRDIGIKISQYNSLAKCINIIRKYREASINDIKSEIESHEFIFTCDFTDTIGLNNLITCYDELSKEGAILTIQEQDRVITRDVLQNLSQMHKELHEETLSEIDNEVDD
;
A
#
# COMPACT_ATOMS: atom_id res chain seq x y z
N MET A 1 -29.07 -7.41 -9.54
CA MET A 1 -27.68 -7.69 -9.96
C MET A 1 -26.79 -7.38 -8.76
N ILE A 2 -26.35 -8.41 -8.04
CA ILE A 2 -25.48 -8.23 -6.86
C ILE A 2 -24.10 -7.88 -7.41
N LYS A 3 -23.68 -6.62 -7.25
CA LYS A 3 -22.28 -6.24 -7.48
C LYS A 3 -21.46 -6.90 -6.37
N PHE A 4 -20.78 -8.00 -6.69
CA PHE A 4 -19.71 -8.52 -5.83
C PHE A 4 -18.57 -7.51 -5.89
N ASN A 5 -18.63 -6.50 -5.01
CA ASN A 5 -17.52 -5.59 -4.78
C ASN A 5 -16.51 -6.36 -3.92
N ILE A 6 -15.69 -7.21 -4.56
CA ILE A 6 -14.58 -7.87 -3.88
C ILE A 6 -13.56 -6.76 -3.61
N LYS A 7 -13.69 -6.08 -2.47
CA LYS A 7 -12.63 -5.22 -1.95
C LYS A 7 -11.43 -6.12 -1.69
N ARG A 8 -10.41 -5.99 -2.52
CA ARG A 8 -9.12 -6.65 -2.31
C ARG A 8 -8.25 -5.65 -1.60
N ASP A 9 -8.37 -5.62 -0.28
CA ASP A 9 -7.56 -4.73 0.53
C ASP A 9 -6.17 -5.34 0.69
N ILE A 10 -5.15 -4.53 0.38
CA ILE A 10 -3.75 -4.84 0.67
C ILE A 10 -3.33 -4.00 1.86
N GLY A 11 -2.61 -4.60 2.79
CA GLY A 11 -2.08 -3.89 3.94
C GLY A 11 -0.69 -4.35 4.33
N ILE A 12 -0.03 -3.53 5.14
CA ILE A 12 1.26 -3.85 5.75
C ILE A 12 1.14 -3.93 7.27
N LYS A 13 1.88 -4.88 7.84
CA LYS A 13 2.02 -5.10 9.28
C LYS A 13 3.49 -5.04 9.67
N ILE A 14 3.78 -4.51 10.85
CA ILE A 14 5.14 -4.56 11.42
C ILE A 14 5.22 -5.80 12.31
N SER A 15 6.20 -6.66 12.04
CA SER A 15 6.48 -7.83 12.88
C SER A 15 7.59 -7.56 13.88
N GLN A 16 8.58 -6.74 13.51
CA GLN A 16 9.68 -6.32 14.38
C GLN A 16 10.14 -4.91 13.99
N TYR A 17 10.71 -4.18 14.94
CA TYR A 17 11.24 -2.84 14.70
C TYR A 17 12.41 -2.53 15.63
N ASN A 18 13.34 -1.70 15.14
CA ASN A 18 14.43 -1.17 15.96
C ASN A 18 14.01 0.05 16.79
N SER A 19 13.14 0.90 16.23
CA SER A 19 12.68 2.12 16.89
C SER A 19 11.20 2.38 16.63
N LEU A 20 10.39 2.27 17.67
CA LEU A 20 8.95 2.57 17.61
C LEU A 20 8.70 4.02 17.18
N ALA A 21 9.46 4.97 17.74
CA ALA A 21 9.29 6.39 17.44
C ALA A 21 9.52 6.72 15.96
N LYS A 22 10.54 6.09 15.33
CA LYS A 22 10.78 6.25 13.90
C LYS A 22 9.65 5.66 13.05
N CYS A 23 9.17 4.47 13.42
CA CYS A 23 8.05 3.83 12.73
C CYS A 23 6.80 4.72 12.76
N ILE A 24 6.44 5.24 13.94
CA ILE A 24 5.30 6.17 14.11
C ILE A 24 5.47 7.42 13.24
N ASN A 25 6.66 8.02 13.23
CA ASN A 25 6.93 9.21 12.42
C ASN A 25 6.77 8.96 10.92
N ILE A 26 7.19 7.80 10.43
CA ILE A 26 7.02 7.42 9.01
C ILE A 26 5.54 7.20 8.70
N ILE A 27 4.84 6.41 9.49
CA ILE A 27 3.42 6.06 9.26
C ILE A 27 2.53 7.31 9.20
N ARG A 28 2.79 8.30 10.08
CA ARG A 28 2.05 9.57 10.12
C ARG A 28 2.21 10.44 8.87
N LYS A 29 3.17 10.15 7.98
CA LYS A 29 3.29 10.84 6.68
C LYS A 29 2.21 10.38 5.69
N TYR A 30 1.73 9.15 5.83
CA TYR A 30 0.84 8.50 4.86
C TYR A 30 -0.60 8.38 5.36
N ARG A 31 -0.82 8.51 6.67
CA ARG A 31 -2.14 8.41 7.29
C ARG A 31 -2.24 9.36 8.49
N GLU A 32 -3.36 10.06 8.58
CA GLU A 32 -3.70 10.85 9.76
C GLU A 32 -4.22 9.91 10.87
N ALA A 33 -3.37 9.63 11.85
CA ALA A 33 -3.69 8.85 13.03
C ALA A 33 -2.90 9.37 14.24
N SER A 34 -3.42 9.12 15.45
CA SER A 34 -2.71 9.53 16.66
C SER A 34 -1.50 8.62 16.91
N ILE A 35 -0.52 9.14 17.66
CA ILE A 35 0.67 8.38 18.07
C ILE A 35 0.26 7.12 18.83
N ASN A 36 -0.77 7.21 19.68
CA ASN A 36 -1.24 6.10 20.48
C ASN A 36 -1.94 5.03 19.64
N ASP A 37 -2.72 5.42 18.63
CA ASP A 37 -3.39 4.47 17.74
C ASP A 37 -2.35 3.67 16.94
N ILE A 38 -1.40 4.37 16.32
CA ILE A 38 -0.34 3.72 15.54
C ILE A 38 0.50 2.80 16.43
N LYS A 39 0.84 3.26 17.64
CA LYS A 39 1.55 2.43 18.61
C LYS A 39 0.76 1.16 18.92
N SER A 40 -0.54 1.28 19.21
CA SER A 40 -1.40 0.15 19.52
C SER A 40 -1.50 -0.83 18.36
N GLU A 41 -1.61 -0.33 17.13
CA GLU A 41 -1.65 -1.16 15.91
C GLU A 41 -0.34 -1.94 15.74
N ILE A 42 0.81 -1.30 15.91
CA ILE A 42 2.13 -1.95 15.84
C ILE A 42 2.27 -3.04 16.92
N GLU A 43 1.98 -2.71 18.17
CA GLU A 43 2.14 -3.63 19.30
C GLU A 43 1.13 -4.79 19.24
N SER A 44 -0.04 -4.57 18.65
CA SER A 44 -1.06 -5.59 18.42
C SER A 44 -0.87 -6.39 17.13
N HIS A 45 0.19 -6.09 16.35
CA HIS A 45 0.45 -6.71 15.05
C HIS A 45 -0.71 -6.55 14.05
N GLU A 46 -1.44 -5.44 14.17
CA GLU A 46 -2.51 -5.05 13.27
C GLU A 46 -1.97 -4.32 12.05
N PHE A 47 -2.85 -4.11 11.06
CA PHE A 47 -2.50 -3.33 9.88
C PHE A 47 -2.26 -1.86 10.25
N ILE A 48 -1.08 -1.36 9.92
CA ILE A 48 -0.71 0.05 10.14
C ILE A 48 -1.13 0.94 8.95
N PHE A 49 -1.28 0.33 7.78
CA PHE A 49 -1.71 0.98 6.54
C PHE A 49 -2.40 -0.06 5.64
N THR A 50 -3.51 0.33 5.03
CA THR A 50 -4.29 -0.49 4.09
C THR A 50 -4.77 0.36 2.93
N CYS A 51 -4.82 -0.18 1.72
CA CYS A 51 -5.46 0.45 0.56
C CYS A 51 -6.18 -0.60 -0.30
N ASP A 52 -7.09 -0.13 -1.15
CA ASP A 52 -7.72 -0.99 -2.16
C ASP A 52 -6.71 -1.33 -3.26
N PHE A 53 -6.79 -2.53 -3.80
CA PHE A 53 -6.00 -3.00 -4.93
C PHE A 53 -6.08 -2.08 -6.16
N THR A 54 -7.21 -1.39 -6.34
CA THR A 54 -7.44 -0.50 -7.49
C THR A 54 -7.01 0.95 -7.23
N ASP A 55 -6.60 1.28 -6.01
CA ASP A 55 -6.12 2.62 -5.65
C ASP A 55 -4.62 2.75 -5.93
N THR A 56 -4.27 3.19 -7.15
CA THR A 56 -2.87 3.41 -7.57
C THR A 56 -2.10 4.35 -6.64
N ILE A 57 -2.76 5.39 -6.09
CA ILE A 57 -2.12 6.34 -5.17
C ILE A 57 -1.86 5.63 -3.83
N GLY A 58 -2.87 4.92 -3.31
CA GLY A 58 -2.77 4.08 -2.12
C GLY A 58 -1.66 3.04 -2.22
N LEU A 59 -1.57 2.32 -3.34
CA LEU A 59 -0.52 1.33 -3.59
C LEU A 59 0.88 1.95 -3.59
N ASN A 60 1.06 3.10 -4.25
CA ASN A 60 2.35 3.80 -4.24
C ASN A 60 2.74 4.30 -2.85
N ASN A 61 1.78 4.79 -2.08
CA ASN A 61 2.00 5.19 -0.69
C ASN A 61 2.37 3.99 0.19
N LEU A 62 1.70 2.84 -0.01
CA LEU A 62 1.97 1.59 0.70
C LEU A 62 3.39 1.08 0.40
N ILE A 63 3.81 1.06 -0.87
CA ILE A 63 5.17 0.69 -1.29
C ILE A 63 6.19 1.63 -0.66
N THR A 64 5.97 2.94 -0.74
CA THR A 64 6.91 3.93 -0.21
C THR A 64 7.04 3.82 1.32
N CYS A 65 5.92 3.67 2.02
CA CYS A 65 5.88 3.47 3.47
C CYS A 65 6.62 2.18 3.87
N TYR A 66 6.39 1.07 3.16
CA TYR A 66 7.10 -0.19 3.36
C TYR A 66 8.63 -0.02 3.21
N ASP A 67 9.06 0.65 2.15
CA ASP A 67 10.48 0.87 1.87
C ASP A 67 11.15 1.78 2.91
N GLU A 68 10.46 2.85 3.37
CA GLU A 68 10.97 3.72 4.44
C GLU A 68 11.09 2.97 5.77
N LEU A 69 10.07 2.20 6.15
CA LEU A 69 10.08 1.40 7.39
C LEU A 69 11.17 0.31 7.34
N SER A 70 11.33 -0.36 6.20
CA SER A 70 12.38 -1.37 5.99
C SER A 70 13.78 -0.76 6.14
N LYS A 71 14.01 0.44 5.59
CA LYS A 71 15.30 1.16 5.71
C LYS A 71 15.64 1.53 7.14
N GLU A 72 14.64 1.78 7.98
CA GLU A 72 14.82 2.00 9.42
C GLU A 72 15.01 0.70 10.23
N GLY A 73 15.02 -0.45 9.54
CA GLY A 73 15.23 -1.77 10.12
C GLY A 73 13.97 -2.38 10.73
N ALA A 74 12.78 -1.96 10.29
CA ALA A 74 11.56 -2.70 10.58
C ALA A 74 11.45 -3.94 9.69
N ILE A 75 10.98 -5.05 10.27
CA ILE A 75 10.57 -6.24 9.53
C ILE A 75 9.07 -6.16 9.33
N LEU A 76 8.66 -6.21 8.07
CA LEU A 76 7.28 -5.98 7.65
C LEU A 76 6.74 -7.21 6.93
N THR A 77 5.41 -7.37 6.99
CA THR A 77 4.67 -8.34 6.18
C THR A 77 3.64 -7.60 5.35
N ILE A 78 3.53 -7.94 4.07
CA ILE A 78 2.48 -7.44 3.17
C ILE A 78 1.42 -8.54 3.08
N GLN A 79 0.15 -8.19 3.31
CA GLN A 79 -0.97 -9.12 3.19
C GLN A 79 -2.03 -8.57 2.23
N GLU A 80 -2.48 -9.42 1.31
CA GLU A 80 -3.69 -9.25 0.52
C GLU A 80 -4.74 -10.22 1.07
N GLN A 81 -5.80 -9.70 1.70
CA GLN A 81 -6.79 -10.54 2.39
C GLN A 81 -6.10 -11.53 3.37
N ASP A 82 -6.25 -12.84 3.16
CA ASP A 82 -5.65 -13.89 3.99
C ASP A 82 -4.28 -14.39 3.49
N ARG A 83 -3.69 -13.72 2.48
CA ARG A 83 -2.47 -14.16 1.80
C ARG A 83 -1.32 -13.20 2.06
N VAL A 84 -0.18 -13.74 2.49
CA VAL A 84 1.08 -12.99 2.52
C VAL A 84 1.64 -12.91 1.10
N ILE A 85 1.96 -11.70 0.65
CA ILE A 85 2.55 -11.44 -0.67
C ILE A 85 3.94 -10.81 -0.52
N THR A 86 4.73 -10.84 -1.59
CA THR A 86 6.07 -10.23 -1.61
C THR A 86 6.00 -8.78 -2.08
N ARG A 87 7.06 -8.01 -1.78
CA ARG A 87 7.25 -6.66 -2.32
C ARG A 87 7.21 -6.65 -3.86
N ASP A 88 7.79 -7.67 -4.50
CA ASP A 88 7.81 -7.77 -5.97
C ASP A 88 6.41 -7.93 -6.54
N VAL A 89 5.56 -8.75 -5.89
CA VAL A 89 4.15 -8.89 -6.26
C VAL A 89 3.45 -7.55 -6.17
N LEU A 90 3.60 -6.83 -5.05
CA LEU A 90 3.03 -5.49 -4.87
C LEU A 90 3.52 -4.48 -5.93
N GLN A 91 4.81 -4.48 -6.26
CA GLN A 91 5.38 -3.58 -7.27
C GLN A 91 4.82 -3.87 -8.67
N ASN A 92 4.71 -5.14 -9.05
CA ASN A 92 4.13 -5.53 -10.34
C ASN A 92 2.68 -5.05 -10.48
N LEU A 93 1.91 -5.08 -9.39
CA LEU A 93 0.52 -4.63 -9.39
C LEU A 93 0.43 -3.11 -9.62
N SER A 94 1.26 -2.33 -8.94
CA SER A 94 1.34 -0.88 -9.18
C SER A 94 1.74 -0.55 -10.63
N GLN A 95 2.71 -1.29 -11.19
CA GLN A 95 3.17 -1.09 -12.57
C GLN A 95 2.09 -1.41 -13.61
N MET A 96 1.35 -2.52 -13.45
CA MET A 96 0.23 -2.86 -14.36
C MET A 96 -0.86 -1.79 -14.36
N HIS A 97 -1.20 -1.23 -13.19
CA HIS A 97 -2.19 -0.14 -13.11
C HIS A 97 -1.72 1.14 -13.80
N LYS A 98 -0.41 1.40 -13.81
CA LYS A 98 0.18 2.53 -14.54
C LYS A 98 0.14 2.31 -16.05
N GLU A 99 0.50 1.13 -16.52
CA GLU A 99 0.50 0.77 -17.96
C GLU A 99 -0.90 0.85 -18.57
N LEU A 100 -1.92 0.33 -17.89
CA LEU A 100 -3.32 0.45 -18.34
C LEU A 100 -3.79 1.92 -18.46
N HIS A 101 -3.30 2.80 -17.58
CA HIS A 101 -3.62 4.22 -17.64
C HIS A 101 -2.94 4.92 -18.83
N GLU A 102 -1.70 4.56 -19.13
CA GLU A 102 -0.94 5.09 -20.27
C GLU A 102 -1.52 4.61 -21.61
N GLU A 103 -1.92 3.34 -21.74
CA GLU A 103 -2.58 2.82 -22.94
C GLU A 103 -3.91 3.55 -23.22
N THR A 104 -4.76 3.73 -22.22
CA THR A 104 -6.04 4.44 -22.37
C THR A 104 -5.86 5.89 -22.84
N LEU A 105 -4.81 6.58 -22.36
CA LEU A 105 -4.50 7.94 -22.81
C LEU A 105 -4.00 7.97 -24.26
N SER A 106 -3.24 6.96 -24.68
CA SER A 106 -2.73 6.86 -26.05
C SER A 106 -3.80 6.53 -27.09
N GLU A 107 -4.89 5.86 -26.71
CA GLU A 107 -6.01 5.56 -27.60
C GLU A 107 -6.89 6.80 -27.84
N ILE A 108 -7.06 7.68 -26.84
CA ILE A 108 -7.84 8.93 -26.97
C ILE A 108 -7.15 9.94 -27.89
N ASP A 109 -5.81 9.99 -27.88
CA ASP A 109 -5.03 10.94 -28.69
C ASP A 109 -4.94 10.52 -30.17
N ASN A 110 -5.28 9.27 -30.51
CA ASN A 110 -5.30 8.77 -31.89
C ASN A 110 -6.68 8.88 -32.57
N GLU A 111 -7.75 9.29 -31.86
CA GLU A 111 -9.09 9.51 -32.45
C GLU A 111 -9.40 10.99 -32.74
N VAL A 112 -8.48 11.91 -32.49
CA VAL A 112 -8.66 13.36 -32.74
C VAL A 112 -8.07 13.87 -34.06
N ASP A 113 -7.55 12.98 -34.92
CA ASP A 113 -6.86 13.34 -36.17
C ASP A 113 -7.47 12.66 -37.42
N ASP A 114 -8.82 12.57 -37.49
CA ASP A 114 -9.60 12.32 -38.73
C ASP A 114 -10.78 13.30 -38.89
#